data_AF-A0A6G4CZJ2-F1
#
_entry.id   AF-A0A6G4CZJ2-F1
#
_cell.length_a   1.000
_cell.length_b   1.000
_cell.length_c   1.000
_cell.angle_alpha   90.00
_cell.angle_beta   90.00
_cell.angle_gamma   90.00
#
_symmetry.space_group_name_H-M   'P 1'
#
loop_
_entity.id
_entity.type
_entity.pdbx_description
1 polymer ?
#
loop_
_entity_poly.entity_id
_entity_poly.type
_entity_poly.pdbx_seq_one_letter_code
_entity_poly.pdbx_strand_id
1 'polypeptide(L)'
;MNLKIKEMVNDAHKNAIDHGFWEEEQNIITKMCVKEFEDEEIKAVKRAFMCQRLMLIVSEVSEAVNALRKDDKENYAEELADIILRTSDTSLGDTVDIEKEIKKKMKKNRSRPYKHGKVF
;
A
#
# COMPACT_ATOMS: atom_id res chain seq x y z
N MET A 1 -16.47 2.56 17.18
CA MET A 1 -15.34 1.61 17.25
C MET A 1 -14.06 2.41 17.01
N ASN A 2 -13.09 2.37 17.91
CA ASN A 2 -11.79 3.01 17.68
C ASN A 2 -10.91 2.06 16.87
N LEU A 3 -10.74 2.32 15.59
CA LEU A 3 -9.89 1.52 14.72
C LEU A 3 -8.42 1.80 15.06
N LYS A 4 -7.65 0.77 15.45
CA LYS A 4 -6.20 0.91 15.60
C LYS A 4 -5.52 0.65 14.27
N ILE A 5 -4.49 1.43 13.94
CA ILE A 5 -3.75 1.31 12.67
C ILE A 5 -3.26 -0.13 12.45
N LYS A 6 -2.67 -0.75 13.48
CA LYS A 6 -2.19 -2.13 13.38
C LYS A 6 -3.29 -3.15 13.05
N GLU A 7 -4.47 -2.99 13.65
CA GLU A 7 -5.62 -3.88 13.41
C GLU A 7 -6.09 -3.71 11.95
N MET A 8 -6.30 -2.47 11.51
CA MET A 8 -6.66 -2.14 10.12
C MET A 8 -5.66 -2.71 9.11
N VAL A 9 -4.36 -2.58 9.36
CA VAL A 9 -3.30 -3.07 8.46
C VAL A 9 -3.33 -4.60 8.36
N ASN A 10 -3.48 -5.28 9.50
CA ASN A 10 -3.61 -6.74 9.53
C ASN A 10 -4.87 -7.21 8.80
N ASP A 11 -6.00 -6.55 9.01
CA ASP A 11 -7.28 -6.92 8.40
C ASP A 11 -7.24 -6.69 6.88
N ALA A 12 -6.69 -5.57 6.41
CA ALA A 12 -6.53 -5.28 5.00
C ALA A 12 -5.64 -6.32 4.30
N HIS A 13 -4.48 -6.65 4.89
CA HIS A 13 -3.58 -7.64 4.34
C HIS A 13 -4.17 -9.05 4.35
N LYS A 14 -4.82 -9.44 5.44
CA LYS A 14 -5.53 -10.71 5.53
C LYS A 14 -6.59 -10.82 4.44
N ASN A 15 -7.41 -9.79 4.27
CA ASN A 15 -8.42 -9.78 3.22
C ASN A 15 -7.80 -9.95 1.82
N ALA A 16 -6.68 -9.28 1.54
CA ALA A 16 -5.98 -9.43 0.28
C ALA A 16 -5.45 -10.86 0.06
N ILE A 17 -4.88 -11.49 1.09
CA ILE A 17 -4.47 -12.90 1.05
C ILE A 17 -5.66 -13.82 0.80
N ASP A 18 -6.74 -13.65 1.57
CA ASP A 18 -7.95 -14.49 1.48
C ASP A 18 -8.62 -14.41 0.10
N HIS A 19 -8.38 -13.33 -0.66
CA HIS A 19 -8.85 -13.14 -2.04
C HIS A 19 -7.79 -13.48 -3.10
N GLY A 20 -6.65 -14.07 -2.72
CA GLY A 20 -5.65 -14.60 -3.64
C GLY A 20 -4.70 -13.57 -4.25
N PHE A 21 -4.72 -12.30 -3.81
CA PHE A 21 -3.88 -11.24 -4.39
C PHE A 21 -2.37 -11.45 -4.22
N TRP A 22 -1.96 -12.37 -3.35
CA TRP A 22 -0.55 -12.71 -3.07
C TRP A 22 -0.14 -14.09 -3.60
N GLU A 23 -1.07 -14.88 -4.14
CA GLU A 23 -0.79 -16.28 -4.51
C GLU A 23 0.19 -16.39 -5.68
N GLU A 24 0.07 -15.53 -6.69
CA GLU A 24 0.92 -15.58 -7.89
C GLU A 24 2.40 -15.35 -7.53
N GLU A 25 2.69 -14.28 -6.77
CA GLU A 25 4.04 -13.99 -6.28
C GLU A 25 4.59 -15.16 -5.46
N GLN A 26 3.82 -15.63 -4.46
CA GLN A 26 4.25 -16.73 -3.59
C GLN A 26 4.57 -18.00 -4.38
N ASN A 27 3.72 -18.34 -5.35
CA ASN A 27 3.89 -19.52 -6.19
C ASN A 27 5.13 -19.41 -7.08
N ILE A 28 5.36 -18.24 -7.68
CA ILE A 28 6.53 -18.01 -8.55
C ILE A 28 7.82 -18.03 -7.72
N ILE A 29 7.86 -17.30 -6.62
CA ILE A 29 9.05 -17.24 -5.75
C ILE A 29 9.38 -18.62 -5.18
N THR A 30 8.37 -19.39 -4.75
CA THR A 30 8.59 -20.77 -4.26
C THR A 30 9.20 -21.66 -5.35
N LYS A 31 8.68 -21.59 -6.58
CA LYS A 31 9.24 -22.35 -7.72
C LYS A 31 10.66 -21.93 -8.06
N MET A 32 10.99 -20.63 -7.95
CA MET A 32 12.34 -20.13 -8.17
C MET A 32 13.32 -20.65 -7.11
N CYS A 33 12.93 -20.64 -5.83
CA CYS A 33 13.76 -21.18 -4.75
C CYS A 33 14.07 -22.67 -4.94
N VAL A 34 13.12 -23.46 -5.43
CA VAL A 34 13.31 -24.90 -5.70
C VAL A 34 14.21 -25.17 -6.91
N LYS A 35 14.27 -24.23 -7.86
CA LYS A 35 15.04 -24.35 -9.12
C LYS A 35 16.42 -23.72 -9.05
N GLU A 36 16.93 -23.42 -7.86
CA GLU A 36 18.28 -22.89 -7.63
C GLU A 36 18.55 -21.54 -8.34
N PHE A 37 17.53 -20.68 -8.43
CA PHE A 37 17.75 -19.30 -8.90
C PHE A 37 18.63 -18.53 -7.91
N GLU A 38 19.44 -17.61 -8.44
CA GLU A 38 20.28 -16.74 -7.63
C GLU A 38 19.43 -15.73 -6.84
N ASP A 39 19.93 -15.33 -5.66
CA ASP A 39 19.24 -14.37 -4.79
C ASP A 39 18.87 -13.07 -5.51
N GLU A 40 19.70 -12.60 -6.44
CA GLU A 40 19.45 -11.36 -7.18
C GLU A 40 18.32 -11.51 -8.20
N GLU A 41 18.15 -12.70 -8.79
CA GLU A 41 17.04 -13.01 -9.70
C GLU A 41 15.71 -13.04 -8.93
N ILE A 42 15.71 -13.68 -7.77
CA ILE A 42 14.54 -13.71 -6.86
C ILE A 42 14.17 -12.28 -6.43
N LYS A 43 15.16 -11.45 -6.08
CA LYS A 43 14.93 -10.03 -5.74
C LYS A 43 14.42 -9.21 -6.93
N ALA A 44 14.89 -9.48 -8.15
CA ALA A 44 14.37 -8.81 -9.34
C ALA A 44 12.88 -9.10 -9.54
N VAL A 45 12.46 -10.36 -9.37
CA VAL A 45 11.04 -10.74 -9.47
C VAL A 45 10.21 -10.13 -8.34
N LYS A 46 10.66 -10.20 -7.08
CA LYS A 46 9.98 -9.53 -5.95
C LYS A 46 9.78 -8.04 -6.22
N ARG A 47 10.81 -7.34 -6.72
CA ARG A 47 10.70 -5.91 -7.08
C ARG A 47 9.63 -5.67 -8.15
N ALA A 48 9.47 -6.56 -9.12
CA ALA A 48 8.42 -6.43 -10.13
C ALA A 48 7.02 -6.50 -9.50
N PHE A 49 6.79 -7.44 -8.57
CA PHE A 49 5.53 -7.54 -7.83
C PHE A 49 5.29 -6.34 -6.90
N MET A 50 6.33 -5.85 -6.22
CA MET A 50 6.24 -4.62 -5.44
C MET A 50 5.84 -3.43 -6.33
N CYS A 51 6.46 -3.28 -7.50
CA CYS A 51 6.09 -2.24 -8.47
C CYS A 51 4.63 -2.39 -8.93
N GLN A 52 4.15 -3.60 -9.18
CA GLN A 52 2.75 -3.85 -9.53
C GLN A 52 1.80 -3.36 -8.43
N ARG A 53 2.06 -3.71 -7.16
CA ARG A 53 1.25 -3.23 -6.02
C ARG A 53 1.25 -1.71 -5.89
N LEU A 54 2.42 -1.07 -6.07
CA LEU A 54 2.51 0.39 -6.09
C LEU A 54 1.66 1.00 -7.21
N MET A 55 1.61 0.38 -8.38
CA MET A 55 0.78 0.85 -9.48
C MET A 55 -0.72 0.67 -9.24
N LEU A 56 -1.14 -0.34 -8.46
CA LEU A 56 -2.52 -0.47 -8.00
C LEU A 56 -2.90 0.67 -7.04
N ILE A 57 -1.99 1.14 -6.17
CA ILE A 57 -2.25 2.34 -5.36
C ILE A 57 -2.44 3.57 -6.26
N VAL A 58 -1.66 3.67 -7.34
CA VAL A 58 -1.78 4.76 -8.32
C VAL A 58 -3.12 4.71 -9.06
N SER A 59 -3.70 3.53 -9.33
CA SER A 59 -5.03 3.44 -9.93
C SER A 59 -6.11 4.01 -9.01
N GLU A 60 -6.08 3.71 -7.70
CA GLU A 60 -7.10 4.24 -6.77
C GLU A 60 -7.01 5.79 -6.69
N VAL A 61 -5.80 6.35 -6.81
CA VAL A 61 -5.63 7.82 -6.93
C VAL A 61 -6.26 8.36 -8.22
N SER A 62 -6.11 7.66 -9.33
CA SER A 62 -6.74 8.02 -10.61
C SER A 62 -8.27 7.96 -10.51
N GLU A 63 -8.81 6.96 -9.83
CA GLU A 63 -10.24 6.78 -9.60
C GLU A 63 -10.80 7.90 -8.71
N ALA A 64 -10.09 8.26 -7.63
CA ALA A 64 -10.42 9.42 -6.81
C ALA A 64 -10.45 10.73 -7.64
N VAL A 65 -9.49 10.95 -8.53
CA VAL A 65 -9.48 12.13 -9.42
C VAL A 65 -10.68 12.10 -10.37
N ASN A 66 -11.04 10.93 -10.91
CA ASN A 66 -12.19 10.77 -11.79
C ASN A 66 -13.52 11.04 -11.07
N ALA A 67 -13.67 10.57 -9.83
CA ALA A 67 -14.83 10.86 -8.98
C ALA A 67 -14.95 12.36 -8.70
N LEU A 68 -13.84 13.02 -8.33
CA LEU A 68 -13.78 14.46 -8.11
C LEU A 68 -14.21 15.26 -9.35
N ARG A 69 -13.77 14.85 -10.54
CA ARG A 69 -14.16 15.50 -11.81
C ARG A 69 -15.64 15.40 -12.13
N LYS A 70 -16.33 14.40 -11.57
CA LYS A 70 -17.77 14.18 -11.74
C LYS A 70 -18.60 14.79 -10.61
N ASP A 71 -17.98 15.49 -9.65
CA ASP A 71 -18.59 15.93 -8.38
C ASP A 71 -19.25 14.77 -7.60
N ASP A 72 -18.71 13.56 -7.77
CA ASP A 72 -19.16 12.35 -7.09
C ASP A 72 -18.44 12.20 -5.75
N LYS A 73 -19.03 12.78 -4.71
CA LYS A 73 -18.43 12.83 -3.36
C LYS A 73 -18.41 11.49 -2.66
N GLU A 74 -19.38 10.63 -2.95
CA GLU A 74 -19.48 9.30 -2.34
C GLU A 74 -18.37 8.41 -2.88
N ASN A 75 -18.26 8.30 -4.22
CA ASN A 75 -17.17 7.54 -4.81
C ASN A 75 -15.81 8.15 -4.43
N TYR A 76 -15.68 9.48 -4.43
CA TYR A 76 -14.42 10.11 -4.00
C TYR A 76 -13.99 9.68 -2.58
N ALA A 77 -14.93 9.54 -1.64
CA ALA A 77 -14.63 9.09 -0.29
C ALA A 77 -14.25 7.60 -0.24
N GLU A 78 -14.90 6.76 -1.06
CA GLU A 78 -14.59 5.34 -1.22
C GLU A 78 -13.17 5.14 -1.76
N GLU A 79 -12.80 5.84 -2.84
CA GLU A 79 -11.46 5.73 -3.45
C GLU A 79 -10.35 6.18 -2.49
N LEU A 80 -10.61 7.19 -1.63
CA LEU A 80 -9.68 7.58 -0.58
C LEU A 80 -9.48 6.47 0.47
N ALA A 81 -10.53 5.70 0.77
CA ALA A 81 -10.42 4.54 1.64
C ALA A 81 -9.61 3.43 0.96
N ASP A 82 -9.82 3.19 -0.33
CA ASP A 82 -9.09 2.18 -1.09
C ASP A 82 -7.59 2.49 -1.18
N ILE A 83 -7.21 3.75 -1.36
CA ILE A 83 -5.80 4.18 -1.25
C ILE A 83 -5.21 3.76 0.10
N ILE A 84 -5.94 3.96 1.20
CA ILE A 84 -5.47 3.60 2.54
C ILE A 84 -5.36 2.09 2.69
N LEU A 85 -6.35 1.32 2.25
CA LEU A 85 -6.39 -0.14 2.36
C LEU A 85 -5.29 -0.80 1.51
N ARG A 86 -5.13 -0.37 0.25
CA ARG A 86 -4.06 -0.83 -0.64
C ARG A 86 -2.67 -0.52 -0.10
N THR A 87 -2.48 0.70 0.44
CA THR A 87 -1.21 1.07 1.08
C THR A 87 -0.96 0.22 2.33
N SER A 88 -2.00 -0.09 3.09
CA SER A 88 -1.91 -0.89 4.32
C SER A 88 -1.53 -2.34 4.02
N ASP A 89 -2.24 -3.00 3.10
CA ASP A 89 -1.90 -4.35 2.60
C ASP A 89 -0.46 -4.40 2.06
N THR A 90 -0.14 -3.51 1.12
CA THR A 90 1.21 -3.41 0.51
C THR A 90 2.28 -3.24 1.57
N SER A 91 2.05 -2.37 2.57
CA SER A 91 3.03 -2.13 3.63
C SER A 91 3.33 -3.38 4.45
N LEU A 92 2.31 -4.14 4.85
CA LEU A 92 2.52 -5.33 5.67
C LEU A 92 3.18 -6.45 4.86
N GLY A 93 2.70 -6.68 3.64
CA GLY A 93 3.26 -7.71 2.77
C GLY A 93 4.69 -7.42 2.30
N ASP A 94 5.05 -6.14 2.13
CA ASP A 94 6.42 -5.70 1.86
C ASP A 94 7.26 -5.52 3.14
N THR A 95 6.76 -5.98 4.29
CA THR A 95 7.45 -5.99 5.60
C THR A 95 7.79 -4.60 6.17
N VAL A 96 6.99 -3.59 5.83
CA VAL A 96 7.10 -2.22 6.33
C VAL A 96 6.18 -1.99 7.52
N ASP A 97 6.74 -1.59 8.67
CA ASP A 97 5.98 -1.11 9.82
C ASP A 97 5.41 0.30 9.56
N ILE A 98 4.25 0.34 8.90
CA ILE A 98 3.62 1.60 8.49
C ILE A 98 3.16 2.43 9.67
N GLU A 99 2.73 1.80 10.79
CA GLU A 99 2.31 2.53 11.98
C GLU A 99 3.49 3.31 12.58
N LYS A 100 4.67 2.69 12.67
CA LYS A 100 5.90 3.35 13.11
C LYS A 100 6.29 4.50 12.19
N GLU A 101 6.26 4.30 10.87
CA GLU A 101 6.62 5.37 9.92
C GLU A 101 5.60 6.51 9.92
N ILE A 102 4.31 6.23 10.06
CA ILE A 102 3.27 7.25 10.28
C ILE A 102 3.55 8.05 11.54
N LYS A 103 3.77 7.40 12.70
CA LYS A 103 4.06 8.09 13.97
C LYS A 103 5.29 9.00 13.85
N LYS A 104 6.37 8.49 13.24
CA LYS A 104 7.60 9.24 12.96
C LYS A 104 7.34 10.44 12.04
N LYS A 105 6.56 10.25 10.98
CA LYS A 105 6.19 11.32 10.04
C LYS A 105 5.30 12.39 10.70
N MET A 106 4.33 11.99 11.50
CA MET A 106 3.48 12.90 12.27
C MET A 106 4.29 13.75 13.24
N LYS A 107 5.22 13.14 13.99
CA LYS A 107 6.15 13.89 14.88
C LYS A 107 6.98 14.90 14.09
N LYS A 108 7.55 14.47 12.95
CA LYS A 108 8.30 15.35 12.05
C LYS A 108 7.45 16.48 11.48
N ASN A 109 6.18 16.24 11.13
CA ASN A 109 5.30 17.25 10.55
C ASN A 109 4.87 18.30 11.57
N ARG A 110 4.62 17.92 12.83
CA ARG A 110 4.27 18.85 13.92
C ARG A 110 5.35 19.90 14.19
N SER A 111 6.62 19.57 13.96
CA SER A 111 7.73 20.49 14.18
C SER A 111 8.05 21.38 12.98
N ARG A 112 7.29 21.28 11.87
CA ARG A 112 7.60 22.07 10.66
C ARG A 112 6.90 23.43 10.69
N PRO A 113 7.51 24.47 10.08
CA PRO A 113 6.86 25.76 9.93
C PRO A 113 5.62 25.66 9.03
N TYR A 114 4.73 26.65 9.12
CA TYR A 114 3.48 26.68 8.35
C TYR A 114 3.70 26.43 6.85
N LYS A 115 2.94 25.48 6.30
CA LYS A 115 3.06 24.94 4.92
C LYS A 115 4.47 24.48 4.51
N HIS A 116 5.39 24.38 5.45
CA HIS A 116 6.82 24.17 5.18
C HIS A 116 7.37 25.19 4.18
N GLY A 117 6.82 26.41 4.17
CA GLY A 117 7.16 27.46 3.20
C GLY A 117 6.53 27.31 1.80
N LYS A 118 5.59 26.38 1.60
CA LYS A 118 4.89 26.16 0.32
C LYS A 118 3.57 26.94 0.21
N VAL A 119 3.08 27.09 -1.02
CA VAL A 119 1.77 27.71 -1.29
C VAL A 119 0.62 26.71 -1.06
N PHE A 120 0.89 25.43 -1.34
CA PHE A 120 0.02 24.27 -1.17
C PHE A 120 0.85 23.06 -0.72
#